data_AF-M3JYQ5-F1
#
_entry.id   AF-M3JYQ5-F1
#
_cell.length_a   1.000
_cell.length_b   1.000
_cell.length_c   1.000
_cell.angle_alpha   90.00
_cell.angle_beta   90.00
_cell.angle_gamma   90.00
#
_symmetry.space_group_name_H-M   'P 1'
#
loop_
_entity.id
_entity.type
_entity.pdbx_description
1 polymer ?
#
loop_
_entity_poly.entity_id
_entity_poly.type
_entity_poly.pdbx_seq_one_letter_code
_entity_poly.pdbx_strand_id
1 'polypeptide(L)'
;MIRKQARERREYLYRKALQLQESSLTEKRQQLKAALATGKPLSKELAEDDKLQHDFIYDESEQIEIDDEYSQLSGISDPKVVITTSRDPSVKLLQFSKEIKLMFPNSLKLNRGNYIISDLVGTCNRVQVSDLIILHEHRGVPSSLTISHFPHGPTAIFTLHNVKLRHDLPNLGNVSESYPHLIFENFTTDLGKRVVKVLQHLFPPTMSM
;
A
#
# COMPACT_ATOMS: atom_id res chain seq x y z
N MET A 1 -18.30 -14.34 -3.35
CA MET A 1 -17.20 -13.47 -2.87
C MET A 1 -15.84 -13.88 -3.46
N ILE A 2 -15.35 -15.12 -3.25
CA ILE A 2 -14.03 -15.58 -3.75
C ILE A 2 -13.88 -15.44 -5.28
N ARG A 3 -14.89 -15.85 -6.06
CA ARG A 3 -14.87 -15.71 -7.54
C ARG A 3 -14.82 -14.24 -8.00
N LYS A 4 -15.43 -13.32 -7.25
CA LYS A 4 -15.44 -11.88 -7.55
C LYS A 4 -14.02 -11.31 -7.36
N GLN A 5 -13.37 -11.57 -6.23
CA GLN A 5 -12.00 -11.11 -5.96
C GLN A 5 -10.99 -11.68 -6.99
N ALA A 6 -11.12 -12.96 -7.36
CA ALA A 6 -10.26 -13.56 -8.38
C ALA A 6 -10.49 -12.97 -9.79
N ARG A 7 -11.71 -12.52 -10.08
CA ARG A 7 -12.01 -11.81 -11.33
C ARG A 7 -11.44 -10.39 -11.30
N GLU A 8 -11.72 -9.62 -10.25
CA GLU A 8 -11.22 -8.24 -10.10
C GLU A 8 -9.69 -8.18 -10.14
N ARG A 9 -8.99 -9.14 -9.51
CA ARG A 9 -7.54 -9.24 -9.60
C ARG A 9 -7.06 -9.46 -11.05
N ARG A 10 -7.75 -10.31 -11.82
CA ARG A 10 -7.41 -10.55 -13.24
C ARG A 10 -7.66 -9.30 -14.09
N GLU A 11 -8.78 -8.62 -13.85
CA GLU A 11 -9.12 -7.35 -14.51
C GLU A 11 -8.09 -6.26 -14.18
N TYR A 12 -7.65 -6.15 -12.92
CA TYR A 12 -6.58 -5.22 -12.50
C TYR A 12 -5.26 -5.51 -13.22
N LEU A 13 -4.81 -6.78 -13.23
CA LEU A 13 -3.57 -7.16 -13.91
C LEU A 13 -3.65 -6.91 -15.43
N TYR A 14 -4.81 -7.16 -16.03
CA TYR A 14 -5.03 -6.87 -17.45
C TYR A 14 -4.97 -5.37 -17.75
N ARG A 15 -5.64 -4.53 -16.95
CA ARG A 15 -5.57 -3.07 -17.07
C ARG A 15 -4.13 -2.55 -16.93
N LYS A 16 -3.38 -3.08 -15.96
CA LYS A 16 -1.97 -2.72 -15.74
C LYS A 16 -1.07 -3.13 -16.90
N ALA A 17 -1.34 -4.26 -17.55
CA ALA A 17 -0.62 -4.69 -18.74
C ALA A 17 -0.91 -3.80 -19.96
N LEU A 18 -2.17 -3.40 -20.16
CA LEU A 18 -2.55 -2.43 -21.18
C LEU A 18 -1.90 -1.08 -20.95
N GLN A 19 -1.92 -0.57 -19.72
CA GLN A 19 -1.26 0.68 -19.34
C GLN A 19 0.25 0.65 -19.64
N LEU A 20 0.92 -0.49 -19.41
CA LEU A 20 2.33 -0.63 -19.75
C LEU A 20 2.57 -0.59 -21.27
N GLN A 21 1.71 -1.22 -22.06
CA GLN A 21 1.79 -1.15 -23.54
C GLN A 21 1.56 0.29 -24.03
N GLU A 22 0.55 0.95 -23.46
CA GLU A 22 0.16 2.32 -23.79
C GLU A 22 1.16 3.37 -23.29
N SER A 23 1.96 3.08 -22.27
CA SER A 23 2.93 4.04 -21.71
C SER A 23 3.86 4.65 -22.75
N SER A 24 4.36 3.83 -23.69
CA SER A 24 5.19 4.28 -24.81
C SER A 24 4.44 5.22 -25.76
N LEU A 25 3.14 4.99 -25.97
CA LEU A 25 2.29 5.87 -26.76
C LEU A 25 2.00 7.17 -25.99
N THR A 26 1.77 7.09 -24.68
CA THR A 26 1.58 8.27 -23.82
C THR A 26 2.81 9.16 -23.81
N GLU A 27 4.02 8.59 -23.74
CA GLU A 27 5.27 9.35 -23.85
C GLU A 27 5.38 10.08 -25.19
N LYS A 28 5.05 9.41 -26.30
CA LYS A 28 5.00 10.04 -27.63
C LYS A 28 3.97 11.16 -27.70
N ARG A 29 2.77 10.97 -27.14
CA ARG A 29 1.72 12.00 -27.06
C ARG A 29 2.15 13.19 -26.22
N GLN A 30 2.85 12.97 -25.10
CA GLN A 30 3.41 14.05 -24.28
C GLN A 30 4.48 14.86 -25.03
N GLN A 31 5.35 14.20 -25.79
CA GLN A 31 6.34 14.87 -26.64
C GLN A 31 5.66 15.72 -27.73
N LEU A 32 4.62 15.19 -28.38
CA LEU A 32 3.81 15.91 -29.36
C LEU A 32 3.14 17.15 -28.73
N LYS A 33 2.49 16.98 -27.57
CA LYS A 33 1.87 18.08 -26.80
C LYS A 33 2.88 19.16 -26.42
N ALA A 34 4.07 18.78 -25.96
CA ALA A 34 5.13 19.71 -25.60
C ALA A 34 5.72 20.45 -26.83
N ALA A 35 5.86 19.75 -27.96
CA ALA A 35 6.32 20.36 -29.22
C ALA A 35 5.31 21.40 -29.73
N LEU A 36 4.01 21.08 -29.70
CA LEU A 36 2.93 22.00 -30.07
C LEU A 36 2.90 23.25 -29.16
N ALA A 37 3.09 23.07 -27.85
CA ALA A 37 3.11 24.18 -26.90
C ALA A 37 4.33 25.11 -27.07
N THR A 38 5.48 24.56 -27.48
CA THR A 38 6.74 25.32 -27.61
C THR A 38 7.06 25.77 -29.04
N GLY A 39 6.35 25.24 -30.05
CA GLY A 39 6.64 25.47 -31.47
C GLY A 39 7.94 24.84 -31.96
N LYS A 40 8.54 23.92 -31.19
CA LYS A 40 9.78 23.22 -31.59
C LYS A 40 9.50 22.18 -32.67
N PRO A 41 10.45 21.94 -33.60
CA PRO A 41 10.28 20.91 -34.63
C PRO A 41 10.17 19.51 -34.00
N LEU A 42 9.25 18.71 -34.56
CA LEU A 42 9.02 17.31 -34.15
C LEU A 42 10.15 16.41 -34.64
N SER A 43 10.36 15.29 -33.94
CA SER A 43 11.21 14.21 -34.45
C SER A 43 10.54 13.56 -35.67
N LYS A 44 11.35 13.03 -36.59
CA LYS A 44 10.86 12.38 -37.81
C LYS A 44 9.88 11.24 -37.51
N GLU A 45 10.18 10.43 -36.50
CA GLU A 45 9.35 9.30 -36.08
C GLU A 45 7.95 9.71 -35.60
N LEU A 46 7.81 10.88 -34.97
CA LEU A 46 6.50 11.40 -34.53
C LEU A 46 5.75 12.10 -35.68
N ALA A 47 6.49 12.76 -36.58
CA ALA A 47 5.91 13.47 -37.70
C ALA A 47 5.32 12.54 -38.77
N GLU A 48 5.88 11.33 -38.93
CA GLU A 48 5.42 10.31 -39.89
C GLU A 48 4.33 9.38 -39.32
N ASP A 49 3.96 9.50 -38.04
CA ASP A 49 2.94 8.66 -37.41
C ASP A 49 1.54 9.28 -37.53
N ASP A 50 0.90 9.05 -38.68
CA ASP A 50 -0.45 9.56 -38.98
C ASP A 50 -1.51 9.07 -37.99
N LYS A 51 -1.36 7.85 -37.46
CA LYS A 51 -2.30 7.27 -36.50
C LYS A 51 -2.22 8.01 -35.17
N LEU A 52 -1.01 8.26 -34.69
CA LEU A 52 -0.78 9.01 -33.46
C LEU A 52 -1.38 10.42 -33.54
N GLN A 53 -1.23 11.10 -34.68
CA GLN A 53 -1.76 12.45 -34.88
C GLN A 53 -3.29 12.47 -34.90
N HIS A 54 -3.91 11.51 -35.58
CA HIS A 54 -5.37 11.39 -35.60
C HIS A 54 -5.94 11.06 -34.21
N ASP A 55 -5.31 10.11 -33.50
CA ASP A 55 -5.73 9.71 -32.15
C ASP A 55 -5.52 10.84 -31.12
N PHE A 56 -4.48 11.67 -31.32
CA PHE A 56 -4.18 12.80 -30.42
C PHE A 56 -5.30 13.84 -30.38
N ILE A 57 -6.10 13.97 -31.45
CA ILE A 57 -7.26 14.89 -31.49
C ILE A 57 -8.29 14.51 -30.41
N TYR A 58 -8.39 13.23 -30.08
CA TYR A 58 -9.31 12.67 -29.09
C TYR A 58 -8.65 12.43 -27.72
N ASP A 59 -7.43 12.91 -27.52
CA ASP A 59 -6.67 12.69 -26.28
C ASP A 59 -7.17 13.60 -25.15
N GLU A 60 -8.15 13.12 -24.39
CA GLU A 60 -8.68 13.77 -23.18
C GLU A 60 -7.81 13.53 -21.93
N SER A 61 -6.54 13.15 -22.07
CA SER A 61 -5.66 12.81 -20.94
C SER A 61 -5.24 14.05 -20.12
N GLU A 62 -6.16 14.58 -19.32
CA GLU A 62 -5.85 15.41 -18.16
C GLU A 62 -5.68 14.50 -16.93
N GLN A 63 -4.52 14.64 -16.27
CA GLN A 63 -4.13 14.05 -14.98
C GLN A 63 -4.70 12.66 -14.67
N ILE A 64 -4.05 11.64 -15.22
CA ILE A 64 -4.32 10.24 -14.85
C ILE A 64 -3.87 10.03 -13.41
N GLU A 65 -4.82 10.01 -12.48
CA GLU A 65 -4.60 9.43 -11.16
C GLU A 65 -4.22 7.96 -11.38
N ILE A 66 -3.03 7.57 -10.91
CA ILE A 66 -2.48 6.23 -11.15
C ILE A 66 -3.44 5.20 -10.53
N ASP A 67 -4.06 4.36 -11.37
CA ASP A 67 -4.89 3.23 -10.93
C ASP A 67 -4.02 2.25 -10.11
N ASP A 68 -4.17 2.32 -8.79
CA ASP A 68 -3.33 1.65 -7.81
C ASP A 68 -4.25 0.93 -6.82
N GLU A 69 -3.76 -0.15 -6.21
CA GLU A 69 -4.50 -0.95 -5.25
C GLU A 69 -5.05 -0.12 -4.06
N TYR A 70 -4.44 1.03 -3.78
CA TYR A 70 -4.85 1.95 -2.71
C TYR A 70 -5.77 3.10 -3.14
N SER A 71 -5.83 3.45 -4.43
CA SER A 71 -6.50 4.69 -4.88
C SER A 71 -8.00 4.68 -4.62
N GLN A 72 -8.64 3.52 -4.75
CA GLN A 72 -10.10 3.37 -4.61
C GLN A 72 -10.62 3.68 -3.20
N LEU A 73 -9.80 3.51 -2.17
CA LEU A 73 -10.19 3.66 -0.77
C LEU A 73 -9.45 4.82 -0.08
N SER A 74 -8.47 5.43 -0.75
CA SER A 74 -7.68 6.52 -0.22
C SER A 74 -8.56 7.71 0.12
N GLY A 75 -8.50 8.21 1.35
CA GLY A 75 -9.26 9.38 1.80
C GLY A 75 -10.77 9.16 2.06
N ILE A 76 -11.32 8.00 1.71
CA ILE A 76 -12.76 7.74 1.81
C ILE A 76 -13.10 6.87 3.02
N SER A 77 -12.31 5.83 3.29
CA SER A 77 -12.55 4.88 4.38
C SER A 77 -11.35 4.82 5.31
N ASP A 78 -11.64 4.79 6.61
CA ASP A 78 -10.62 4.50 7.61
C ASP A 78 -10.10 3.06 7.45
N PRO A 79 -8.77 2.85 7.47
CA PRO A 79 -8.20 1.52 7.36
C PRO A 79 -8.51 0.72 8.62
N LYS A 80 -8.82 -0.56 8.42
CA LYS A 80 -9.04 -1.54 9.50
C LYS A 80 -7.86 -2.49 9.49
N VAL A 81 -6.94 -2.30 10.41
CA VAL A 81 -5.70 -3.08 10.48
C VAL A 81 -5.83 -4.20 11.50
N VAL A 82 -5.60 -5.45 11.10
CA VAL A 82 -5.52 -6.58 12.01
C VAL A 82 -4.06 -6.91 12.29
N ILE A 83 -3.68 -6.99 13.55
CA ILE A 83 -2.33 -7.36 13.99
C ILE A 83 -2.38 -8.73 14.64
N THR A 84 -1.52 -9.63 14.19
CA THR A 84 -1.35 -10.96 14.75
C THR A 84 0.12 -11.34 14.84
N THR A 85 0.40 -12.45 15.51
CA THR A 85 1.74 -12.96 15.76
C THR A 85 2.00 -14.25 14.97
N SER A 86 3.19 -14.81 15.13
CA SER A 86 3.47 -16.22 14.87
C SER A 86 2.58 -17.15 15.72
N ARG A 87 2.58 -18.45 15.39
CA ARG A 87 1.68 -19.48 15.95
C ARG A 87 1.75 -19.55 17.48
N ASP A 88 2.96 -19.71 18.01
CA ASP A 88 3.24 -19.82 19.45
C ASP A 88 4.15 -18.66 19.87
N PRO A 89 3.58 -17.47 20.15
CA PRO A 89 4.36 -16.29 20.48
C PRO A 89 4.86 -16.34 21.92
N SER A 90 6.07 -15.81 22.13
CA SER A 90 6.57 -15.53 23.47
C SER A 90 5.81 -14.38 24.13
N VAL A 91 5.96 -14.27 25.45
CA VAL A 91 5.41 -13.15 26.22
C VAL A 91 5.90 -11.80 25.70
N LYS A 92 7.17 -11.71 25.28
CA LYS A 92 7.76 -10.48 24.74
C LYS A 92 7.14 -10.12 23.39
N LEU A 93 6.90 -11.09 22.50
CA LEU A 93 6.20 -10.81 21.24
C LEU A 93 4.74 -10.43 21.47
N LEU A 94 4.08 -11.00 22.47
CA LEU A 94 2.73 -10.57 22.85
C LEU A 94 2.71 -9.14 23.37
N GLN A 95 3.71 -8.71 24.16
CA GLN A 95 3.86 -7.32 24.59
C GLN A 95 4.11 -6.40 23.39
N PHE A 96 5.05 -6.77 22.50
CA PHE A 96 5.34 -6.01 21.28
C PHE A 96 4.10 -5.88 20.38
N SER A 97 3.30 -6.94 20.23
CA SER A 97 2.05 -6.87 19.45
C SER A 97 1.04 -5.88 20.02
N LYS A 98 1.02 -5.66 21.34
CA LYS A 98 0.21 -4.62 21.98
C LYS A 98 0.76 -3.22 21.70
N GLU A 99 2.08 -3.06 21.71
CA GLU A 99 2.72 -1.78 21.37
C GLU A 99 2.44 -1.39 19.92
N ILE A 100 2.56 -2.33 18.97
CA ILE A 100 2.23 -2.11 17.56
C ILE A 100 0.74 -1.78 17.38
N LYS A 101 -0.16 -2.41 18.16
CA LYS A 101 -1.58 -2.05 18.17
C LYS A 101 -1.80 -0.60 18.60
N LEU A 102 -1.10 -0.15 19.64
CA LEU A 102 -1.21 1.24 20.10
C LEU A 102 -0.61 2.26 19.10
N MET A 103 0.25 1.82 18.19
CA MET A 103 0.84 2.69 17.16
C MET A 103 -0.13 2.99 16.02
N PHE A 104 -1.01 2.05 15.67
CA PHE A 104 -1.97 2.20 14.57
C PHE A 104 -3.39 2.47 15.11
N PRO A 105 -3.98 3.64 14.82
CA PRO A 105 -5.39 3.89 15.11
C PRO A 105 -6.28 2.86 14.43
N ASN A 106 -7.45 2.57 14.99
CA ASN A 106 -8.44 1.63 14.43
C ASN A 106 -7.92 0.19 14.21
N SER A 107 -6.83 -0.19 14.88
CA SER A 107 -6.24 -1.52 14.77
C SER A 107 -6.79 -2.52 15.80
N LEU A 108 -6.86 -3.78 15.39
CA LEU A 108 -7.36 -4.89 16.20
C LEU A 108 -6.28 -5.96 16.36
N LYS A 109 -5.98 -6.33 17.62
CA LYS A 109 -5.06 -7.42 17.91
C LYS A 109 -5.81 -8.75 17.95
N LEU A 110 -5.38 -9.71 17.14
CA LEU A 110 -5.93 -11.07 17.08
C LEU A 110 -4.91 -12.10 17.57
N ASN A 111 -5.30 -12.92 18.55
CA ASN A 111 -4.47 -14.01 19.04
C ASN A 111 -4.40 -15.13 17.99
N ARG A 112 -3.18 -15.51 17.58
CA ARG A 112 -2.96 -16.44 16.47
C ARG A 112 -3.47 -17.86 16.76
N GLY A 113 -3.12 -18.43 17.92
CA GLY A 113 -3.51 -19.80 18.31
C GLY A 113 -3.30 -20.82 17.19
N ASN A 114 -4.32 -21.63 16.92
CA ASN A 114 -4.30 -22.66 15.87
C ASN A 114 -4.82 -22.19 14.50
N TYR A 115 -5.06 -20.89 14.29
CA TYR A 115 -5.53 -20.42 12.99
C TYR A 115 -4.49 -20.74 11.90
N ILE A 116 -4.95 -21.28 10.78
CA ILE A 116 -4.14 -21.45 9.55
C ILE A 116 -4.13 -20.12 8.78
N ILE A 117 -3.03 -19.79 8.10
CA ILE A 117 -2.88 -18.48 7.42
C ILE A 117 -3.97 -18.27 6.36
N SER A 118 -4.30 -19.31 5.60
CA SER A 118 -5.39 -19.28 4.61
C SER A 118 -6.73 -18.88 5.23
N ASP A 119 -7.06 -19.43 6.39
CA ASP A 119 -8.34 -19.21 7.06
C ASP A 119 -8.40 -17.82 7.68
N LEU A 120 -7.25 -17.33 8.19
CA LEU A 120 -7.14 -15.96 8.66
C LEU A 120 -7.37 -14.97 7.51
N VAL A 121 -6.69 -15.18 6.38
CA VAL A 121 -6.86 -14.37 5.16
C VAL A 121 -8.32 -14.43 4.67
N GLY A 122 -8.93 -15.61 4.69
CA GLY A 122 -10.34 -15.79 4.34
C GLY A 122 -11.27 -15.01 5.26
N THR A 123 -10.98 -14.99 6.57
CA THR A 123 -11.74 -14.23 7.57
C THR A 123 -11.57 -12.72 7.38
N CYS A 124 -10.33 -12.25 7.22
CA CYS A 124 -10.03 -10.83 6.97
C CYS A 124 -10.77 -10.30 5.73
N ASN A 125 -10.80 -11.07 4.64
CA ASN A 125 -11.53 -10.71 3.43
C ASN A 125 -13.05 -10.63 3.63
N ARG A 126 -13.63 -11.54 4.43
CA ARG A 126 -15.08 -11.53 4.74
C ARG A 126 -15.47 -10.32 5.59
N VAL A 127 -14.61 -9.93 6.53
CA VAL A 127 -14.81 -8.78 7.42
C VAL A 127 -14.42 -7.45 6.76
N GLN A 128 -13.85 -7.48 5.55
CA GLN A 128 -13.37 -6.31 4.82
C GLN A 128 -12.32 -5.52 5.63
N VAL A 129 -11.36 -6.25 6.19
CA VAL A 129 -10.13 -5.71 6.78
C VAL A 129 -9.28 -5.10 5.66
N SER A 130 -8.67 -3.94 5.89
CA SER A 130 -7.79 -3.31 4.90
C SER A 130 -6.41 -3.97 4.87
N ASP A 131 -5.84 -4.22 6.05
CA ASP A 131 -4.47 -4.70 6.17
C ASP A 131 -4.31 -5.75 7.27
N LEU A 132 -3.44 -6.73 7.01
CA LEU A 132 -3.00 -7.71 7.99
C LEU A 132 -1.52 -7.53 8.25
N ILE A 133 -1.20 -7.36 9.53
CA ILE A 133 0.17 -7.29 10.05
C ILE A 133 0.47 -8.58 10.81
N ILE A 134 1.52 -9.30 10.38
CA ILE A 134 2.01 -10.51 11.04
C ILE A 134 3.39 -10.23 11.63
N LEU A 135 3.53 -10.44 12.94
CA LEU A 135 4.78 -10.26 13.67
C LEU A 135 5.46 -11.60 13.94
N HIS A 136 6.77 -11.66 13.66
CA HIS A 136 7.63 -12.78 13.99
C HIS A 136 8.72 -12.36 14.97
N GLU A 137 9.26 -13.36 15.68
CA GLU A 137 10.36 -13.17 16.61
C GLU A 137 11.42 -14.25 16.46
N HIS A 138 12.59 -13.97 17.03
CA HIS A 138 13.63 -14.93 17.30
C HIS A 138 13.97 -14.90 18.79
N ARG A 139 13.68 -15.98 19.52
CA ARG A 139 14.00 -16.14 20.95
C ARG A 139 13.55 -14.96 21.84
N GLY A 140 12.33 -14.46 21.65
CA GLY A 140 11.79 -13.35 22.43
C GLY A 140 12.10 -11.95 21.89
N VAL A 141 12.89 -11.85 20.82
CA VAL A 141 13.23 -10.57 20.17
C VAL A 141 12.44 -10.48 18.84
N PRO A 142 11.56 -9.47 18.66
CA PRO A 142 10.87 -9.27 17.39
C PRO A 142 11.86 -9.11 16.24
N SER A 143 11.66 -9.87 15.16
CA SER A 143 12.63 -9.99 14.06
C SER A 143 12.06 -9.65 12.70
N SER A 144 10.74 -9.82 12.48
CA SER A 144 10.12 -9.52 11.19
C SER A 144 8.70 -9.01 11.35
N LEU A 145 8.32 -8.11 10.46
CA LEU A 145 7.00 -7.51 10.29
C LEU A 145 6.56 -7.74 8.85
N THR A 146 5.44 -8.43 8.66
CA THR A 146 4.83 -8.61 7.33
C THR A 146 3.54 -7.83 7.26
N ILE A 147 3.42 -6.92 6.30
CA ILE A 147 2.22 -6.12 6.04
C ILE A 147 1.62 -6.60 4.73
N SER A 148 0.37 -7.06 4.75
CA SER A 148 -0.37 -7.51 3.56
C SER A 148 -1.65 -6.69 3.40
N HIS A 149 -1.79 -6.03 2.25
CA HIS A 149 -2.97 -5.24 1.92
C HIS A 149 -4.03 -6.09 1.21
N PHE A 150 -5.28 -5.95 1.62
CA PHE A 150 -6.44 -6.63 1.05
C PHE A 150 -7.24 -5.67 0.17
N PRO A 151 -8.03 -6.20 -0.79
CA PRO A 151 -8.33 -7.61 -1.05
C PRO A 151 -7.29 -8.37 -1.89
N HIS A 152 -6.49 -7.68 -2.69
CA HIS A 152 -5.46 -8.26 -3.55
C HIS A 152 -4.27 -7.31 -3.73
N GLY A 153 -3.95 -6.58 -2.66
CA GLY A 153 -2.85 -5.62 -2.63
C GLY A 153 -1.48 -6.27 -2.42
N PRO A 154 -0.43 -5.44 -2.33
CA PRO A 154 0.94 -5.91 -2.13
C PRO A 154 1.15 -6.49 -0.74
N THR A 155 2.23 -7.26 -0.60
CA THR A 155 2.78 -7.66 0.69
C THR A 155 4.20 -7.14 0.82
N ALA A 156 4.48 -6.41 1.90
CA ALA A 156 5.79 -5.91 2.24
C ALA A 156 6.30 -6.62 3.49
N ILE A 157 7.49 -7.22 3.39
CA ILE A 157 8.12 -7.96 4.47
C ILE A 157 9.35 -7.16 4.92
N PHE A 158 9.37 -6.79 6.19
CA PHE A 158 10.43 -6.01 6.81
C PHE A 158 11.13 -6.85 7.86
N THR A 159 12.46 -6.85 7.83
CA THR A 159 13.26 -7.37 8.95
C THR A 159 13.50 -6.24 9.95
N LEU A 160 13.22 -6.51 11.21
CA LEU A 160 13.37 -5.56 12.30
C LEU A 160 14.73 -5.76 12.96
N HIS A 161 15.44 -4.65 13.17
CA HIS A 161 16.71 -4.62 13.86
C HIS A 161 16.66 -3.56 14.97
N ASN A 162 17.45 -3.77 16.02
CA ASN A 162 17.57 -2.82 17.15
C ASN A 162 16.22 -2.49 17.84
N VAL A 163 15.32 -3.47 17.92
CA VAL A 163 14.01 -3.29 18.58
C VAL A 163 14.20 -3.10 20.08
N LYS A 164 13.65 -2.00 20.60
CA LYS A 164 13.54 -1.73 22.04
C LYS A 164 12.06 -1.65 22.40
N LEU A 165 11.63 -2.48 23.33
CA LEU A 165 10.22 -2.55 23.70
C LEU A 165 9.89 -1.41 24.65
N ARG A 166 8.72 -0.82 24.46
CA ARG A 166 8.18 0.16 25.38
C ARG A 166 7.95 -0.44 26.78
N HIS A 167 7.61 -1.72 26.88
CA HIS A 167 7.46 -2.44 28.15
C HIS A 167 8.78 -2.61 28.92
N ASP A 168 9.94 -2.43 28.28
CA ASP A 168 11.24 -2.48 28.97
C ASP A 168 11.57 -1.17 29.70
N LEU A 169 10.83 -0.08 29.44
CA LEU A 169 11.06 1.23 30.05
C LEU A 169 10.30 1.37 31.39
N PRO A 170 10.91 1.97 32.44
CA PRO A 170 10.22 2.27 33.69
C PRO A 170 9.20 3.41 33.51
N ASN A 171 8.19 3.49 34.40
CA ASN A 171 7.16 4.54 34.44
C ASN A 171 6.29 4.64 33.17
N LEU A 172 5.53 3.60 32.88
CA LEU A 172 4.62 3.58 31.74
C LEU A 172 3.36 4.45 32.00
N GLY A 173 3.25 5.58 31.31
CA GLY A 173 1.97 6.29 31.15
C GLY A 173 1.07 5.64 30.09
N ASN A 174 -0.12 6.18 29.86
CA ASN A 174 -0.95 5.79 28.72
C ASN A 174 -0.45 6.45 27.43
N VAL A 175 -0.60 5.78 26.29
CA VAL A 175 -0.27 6.33 24.97
C VAL A 175 -1.47 7.10 24.44
N SER A 176 -1.24 8.25 23.80
CA SER A 176 -2.32 8.96 23.10
C SER A 176 -2.77 8.16 21.89
N GLU A 177 -4.07 7.90 21.75
CA GLU A 177 -4.68 7.24 20.59
C GLU A 177 -5.17 8.25 19.53
N SER A 178 -4.72 9.50 19.61
CA SER A 178 -4.97 10.53 18.60
C SER A 178 -4.38 10.14 17.24
N TYR A 179 -5.00 10.58 16.15
CA TYR A 179 -4.48 10.34 14.80
C TYR A 179 -3.10 11.00 14.64
N PRO A 180 -2.05 10.23 14.32
CA PRO A 180 -0.69 10.75 14.27
C PRO A 180 -0.44 11.50 12.96
N HIS A 181 0.44 12.51 13.03
CA HIS A 181 1.06 13.06 11.83
C HIS A 181 2.15 12.11 11.32
N LEU A 182 2.21 11.92 10.01
CA LEU A 182 3.19 11.06 9.36
C LEU A 182 4.28 11.90 8.70
N ILE A 183 5.54 11.52 8.92
CA ILE A 183 6.70 12.15 8.29
C ILE A 183 7.51 11.04 7.63
N PHE A 184 7.73 11.14 6.32
CA PHE A 184 8.59 10.25 5.55
C PHE A 184 9.75 11.06 4.99
N GLU A 185 10.98 10.66 5.30
CA GLU A 185 12.18 11.39 4.90
C GLU A 185 13.05 10.52 3.99
N ASN A 186 13.66 11.12 2.97
CA ASN A 186 14.65 10.48 2.09
C ASN A 186 14.17 9.28 1.24
N PHE A 187 12.85 9.13 1.02
CA PHE A 187 12.29 8.17 0.05
C PHE A 187 12.21 8.78 -1.36
N THR A 188 13.33 8.85 -2.07
CA THR A 188 13.42 9.53 -3.39
C THR A 188 13.10 8.62 -4.58
N THR A 189 13.42 7.33 -4.48
CA THR A 189 13.23 6.35 -5.56
C THR A 189 11.76 5.96 -5.73
N ASP A 190 11.38 5.45 -6.90
CA ASP A 190 9.99 5.02 -7.13
C ASP A 190 9.59 3.83 -6.26
N LEU A 191 10.54 2.92 -5.98
CA LEU A 191 10.33 1.87 -4.97
C LEU A 191 10.14 2.49 -3.58
N GLY A 192 10.90 3.53 -3.24
CA GLY A 192 10.74 4.26 -1.99
C GLY A 192 9.34 4.88 -1.85
N LYS A 193 8.87 5.56 -2.90
CA LYS A 193 7.49 6.09 -2.96
C LYS A 193 6.45 4.98 -2.81
N ARG A 194 6.69 3.80 -3.38
CA ARG A 194 5.81 2.63 -3.22
C ARG A 194 5.77 2.14 -1.77
N VAL A 195 6.91 2.09 -1.08
CA VAL A 195 6.97 1.74 0.35
C VAL A 195 6.23 2.77 1.20
N VAL A 196 6.44 4.07 0.93
CA VAL A 196 5.69 5.16 1.59
C VAL A 196 4.19 4.96 1.39
N LYS A 197 3.75 4.64 0.16
CA LYS A 197 2.34 4.37 -0.14
C LYS A 197 1.78 3.20 0.68
N VAL A 198 2.54 2.10 0.84
CA VAL A 198 2.10 0.97 1.68
C VAL A 198 1.97 1.38 3.14
N LEU A 199 2.94 2.14 3.68
CA LEU A 199 2.97 2.51 5.09
C LEU A 199 1.96 3.60 5.46
N GLN A 200 1.76 4.60 4.59
CA GLN A 200 0.86 5.73 4.87
C GLN A 200 -0.61 5.27 4.96
N HIS A 201 -1.02 4.30 4.14
CA HIS A 201 -2.40 3.81 4.09
C HIS A 201 -2.77 2.88 5.25
N LEU A 202 -1.83 2.59 6.16
CA LEU A 202 -2.14 1.93 7.44
C LEU A 202 -2.76 2.90 8.46
N PHE A 203 -2.72 4.20 8.20
CA PHE A 203 -3.22 5.24 9.08
C PHE A 203 -4.48 5.89 8.50
N PRO A 204 -5.42 6.33 9.34
CA PRO A 204 -6.61 7.02 8.88
C PRO A 204 -6.25 8.33 8.17
N PRO A 205 -6.99 8.68 7.10
CA PRO A 205 -6.78 9.96 6.45
C PRO A 205 -7.10 11.09 7.44
N THR A 206 -6.21 12.07 7.53
CA THR A 206 -6.57 13.32 8.21
C THR A 206 -7.63 14.00 7.33
N MET A 207 -8.87 14.08 7.80
CA MET A 207 -9.82 15.03 7.20
C MET A 207 -9.21 16.42 7.35
N SER A 208 -8.59 16.93 6.28
CA SER A 208 -8.52 18.37 6.08
C SER A 208 -9.95 18.79 5.77
N MET A 209 -10.68 19.23 6.78
CA MET A 209 -11.77 20.19 6.56
C MET A 209 -11.22 21.44 5.88
#